data_AF-A0A2J8IST6-F1
#
_entry.id   AF-A0A2J8IST6-F1
#
_cell.length_a   1.000
_cell.length_b   1.000
_cell.length_c   1.000
_cell.angle_alpha   90.00
_cell.angle_beta   90.00
_cell.angle_gamma   90.00
#
_symmetry.space_group_name_H-M   'P 1'
#
loop_
_entity.id
_entity.type
_entity.pdbx_description
1 polymer ?
#
loop_
_entity_poly.entity_id
_entity_poly.type
_entity_poly.pdbx_seq_one_letter_code
_entity_poly.pdbx_strand_id
1 'polypeptide(L)' 'MDFNGLADPYVKLHLLPGACKANKLKTKTQRNTLNPVWNENLTYSGITDDDIT' A
#
# COMPACT_ATOMS: atom_id res chain seq x y z
N MET A 1 3.50 19.61 2.24
CA MET A 1 3.37 19.46 3.70
C MET A 1 2.02 20.05 4.04
N ASP A 2 1.17 19.27 4.70
CA ASP A 2 -0.22 19.65 4.92
C ASP A 2 -0.29 20.84 5.88
N PHE A 3 -1.22 21.76 5.66
CA PHE A 3 -1.25 23.09 6.31
C PHE A 3 -1.41 23.02 7.84
N ASN A 4 -1.82 21.87 8.37
CA ASN A 4 -2.04 21.63 9.80
C ASN A 4 -0.81 21.06 10.54
N GLY A 5 0.33 20.85 9.86
CA GLY A 5 1.54 20.26 10.47
C GLY A 5 1.42 18.77 10.81
N LEU A 6 0.32 18.13 10.42
CA LEU A 6 0.10 16.68 10.50
C LEU A 6 0.18 16.09 9.09
N ALA A 7 0.23 14.76 9.00
CA ALA A 7 0.24 14.06 7.73
C ALA A 7 -0.92 13.06 7.67
N ASP A 8 -1.29 12.69 6.44
CA ASP A 8 -2.21 11.59 6.15
C ASP A 8 -1.44 10.39 5.54
N PRO A 9 -0.54 9.73 6.29
CA PRO A 9 0.31 8.68 5.75
C PRO A 9 -0.48 7.41 5.36
N TYR A 10 -0.02 6.75 4.30
CA TYR A 10 -0.47 5.44 3.88
C TYR A 10 0.69 4.66 3.26
N VAL A 11 0.58 3.34 3.23
CA VAL A 11 1.60 2.45 2.65
C VAL A 11 1.04 1.82 1.38
N LYS A 12 1.89 1.69 0.35
CA LYS A 12 1.56 1.03 -0.91
C LYS A 12 2.60 -0.04 -1.21
N LEU A 13 2.14 -1.27 -1.43
CA LEU A 13 2.98 -2.41 -1.82
C LEU A 13 2.84 -2.63 -3.32
N HIS A 14 3.98 -2.85 -3.98
CA HIS A 14 4.08 -3.12 -5.40
C HIS A 14 4.81 -4.45 -5.57
N LEU A 15 4.15 -5.43 -6.17
CA LEU A 15 4.79 -6.67 -6.59
C LEU A 15 5.37 -6.49 -8.01
N LEU A 16 6.62 -6.90 -8.21
CA LEU A 16 7.35 -6.81 -9.48
C LEU A 16 7.57 -8.23 -10.04
N PRO A 17 7.51 -8.45 -11.36
CA PRO A 17 7.54 -7.49 -12.47
C PRO A 17 6.21 -6.82 -12.89
N GLY A 18 5.26 -6.53 -11.99
CA GLY A 18 4.40 -5.34 -12.09
C GLY A 18 3.52 -5.19 -13.33
N ALA A 19 3.26 -6.28 -14.06
CA ALA A 19 2.48 -6.28 -15.28
C ALA A 19 0.98 -6.07 -15.00
N CYS A 20 0.49 -6.52 -13.83
CA CYS A 20 -0.92 -6.46 -13.48
C CYS A 20 -1.26 -5.37 -12.45
N LYS A 21 -2.39 -4.67 -12.63
CA LYS A 21 -2.93 -3.72 -11.63
C LYS A 21 -3.24 -4.39 -10.29
N ALA A 22 -3.44 -5.72 -10.28
CA ALA A 22 -3.65 -6.53 -9.08
C ALA A 22 -2.42 -6.57 -8.15
N ASN A 23 -1.22 -6.22 -8.65
CA ASN A 23 0.02 -6.20 -7.87
C ASN A 23 0.20 -4.97 -6.99
N LYS A 24 -0.76 -4.04 -7.01
CA LYS A 24 -0.74 -2.83 -6.20
C LYS A 24 -1.73 -2.96 -5.06
N LEU A 25 -1.21 -3.14 -3.85
CA LEU A 25 -1.99 -3.10 -2.63
C LEU A 25 -1.70 -1.80 -1.87
N LYS A 26 -2.69 -1.27 -1.18
CA LYS A 26 -2.52 -0.07 -0.35
C LYS A 26 -3.24 -0.25 0.97
N THR A 27 -2.65 0.26 2.04
CA THR A 27 -3.31 0.35 3.35
C THR A 27 -4.30 1.50 3.39
N LYS A 28 -5.09 1.56 4.46
CA LYS A 28 -5.90 2.73 4.77
C LYS A 28 -5.01 3.92 5.05
N THR A 29 -5.49 5.08 4.62
CA THR A 29 -4.89 6.36 4.97
C THR A 29 -5.19 6.65 6.43
N GLN A 30 -4.13 6.77 7.24
CA GLN A 30 -4.24 7.19 8.63
C GLN A 30 -4.24 8.71 8.65
N ARG A 31 -5.30 9.32 9.19
CA ARG A 31 -5.45 10.78 9.13
C ARG A 31 -4.77 11.47 10.29
N ASN A 32 -4.23 12.66 10.04
CA ASN A 32 -3.73 13.56 11.08
C ASN A 32 -2.72 12.92 12.05
N THR A 33 -1.79 12.11 11.55
CA THR A 33 -0.78 11.44 12.37
C THR A 33 0.58 11.40 11.71
N LEU A 34 1.62 11.67 12.50
CA LEU A 34 3.03 11.49 12.10
C LEU A 34 3.59 10.11 12.51
N ASN A 35 2.87 9.37 13.36
CA ASN A 35 3.23 8.03 13.82
C ASN A 35 2.09 7.05 13.50
N PRO A 36 1.87 6.72 12.21
CA PRO A 36 0.81 5.81 11.82
C PRO A 36 1.08 4.37 12.29
N VAL A 37 0.03 3.72 12.78
CA VAL A 37 0.01 2.28 13.05
C VAL A 37 -1.11 1.67 12.22
N TRP A 38 -0.76 0.89 11.20
CA TRP A 38 -1.75 0.27 10.33
C TRP A 38 -2.32 -1.02 10.93
N ASN A 39 -1.46 -1.94 11.38
CA ASN A 39 -1.86 -3.29 11.81
C ASN A 39 -2.79 -3.99 10.79
N GLU A 40 -2.61 -3.70 9.49
CA GLU A 40 -3.39 -4.28 8.40
C GLU A 40 -2.58 -5.39 7.73
N ASN A 41 -3.25 -6.52 7.46
CA ASN A 41 -2.70 -7.56 6.59
C ASN A 41 -3.08 -7.26 5.13
N LEU A 42 -2.10 -7.31 4.24
CA LEU A 42 -2.28 -7.17 2.80
C LEU A 42 -1.85 -8.47 2.15
N THR A 43 -2.82 -9.17 1.56
CA THR A 43 -2.59 -10.45 0.90
C THR A 43 -2.82 -10.30 -0.59
N TYR A 44 -1.86 -10.76 -1.38
CA TYR A 44 -2.03 -10.90 -2.81
C TYR A 44 -2.75 -12.22 -3.11
N SER A 45 -3.88 -12.16 -3.80
CA SER A 45 -4.66 -13.33 -4.18
C SER A 45 -4.68 -13.45 -5.70
N GLY A 46 -4.42 -14.66 -6.22
CA GLY A 46 -4.42 -14.92 -7.66
C GLY A 46 -3.14 -14.49 -8.39
N ILE A 47 -1.99 -14.47 -7.71
CA ILE A 47 -0.69 -14.36 -8.38
C ILE A 47 -0.45 -15.68 -9.12
N THR A 48 -0.36 -15.62 -10.44
CA THR A 48 0.03 -16.73 -11.30
C THR A 48 1.51 -16.64 -11.64
N ASP A 49 2.15 -17.76 -11.98
CA ASP A 49 3.55 -17.82 -12.41
C ASP A 49 3.86 -16.90 -13.61
N ASP A 50 2.86 -16.65 -14.48
CA ASP A 50 2.91 -15.69 -15.58
C ASP A 50 3.13 -14.23 -15.13
N ASP A 51 2.82 -13.88 -13.87
CA ASP A 51 3.05 -12.53 -13.32
C ASP A 51 4.45 -12.40 -12.68
N ILE A 52 5.14 -13.51 -12.43
CA ILE A 52 6.46 -13.59 -11.78
C ILE A 52 7.59 -13.83 -12.79
N THR A 53 7.26 -14.32 -13.99
CA THR A 53 8.20 -14.68 -15.07
C THR A 53 8.31 -13.57 -16.10
#